data_AF-A0A843BYV7-F1
#
_entry.id   AF-A0A843BYV7-F1
#
_cell.length_a   1.000
_cell.length_b   1.000
_cell.length_c   1.000
_cell.angle_alpha   90.00
_cell.angle_beta   90.00
_cell.angle_gamma   90.00
#
_symmetry.space_group_name_H-M   'P 1'
#
loop_
_entity.id
_entity.type
_entity.pdbx_description
1 polymer ?
#
loop_
_entity_poly.entity_id
_entity_poly.type
_entity_poly.pdbx_seq_one_letter_code
_entity_poly.pdbx_strand_id
1 'polypeptide(L)'
;MQKDYILSLEADRWLFHADILVDKAHVVMLKERGIIKKAEAAAILNCLADIEERGEDFIEHELSAYEDVHTAIESVVIREIGEDAGGRMHTGRSRND
;
A
#
# COMPACT_ATOMS: atom_id res chain seq x y z
N MET A 1 13.07 -7.04 22.66
CA MET A 1 11.75 -7.47 23.17
C MET A 1 10.82 -7.39 21.99
N GLN A 2 10.44 -8.54 21.43
CA GLN A 2 9.56 -8.60 20.25
C GLN A 2 8.16 -8.15 20.70
N LYS A 3 7.61 -7.11 20.06
CA LYS A 3 6.34 -6.50 20.45
C LYS A 3 5.18 -7.21 19.74
N ASP A 4 5.03 -8.50 20.01
CA ASP A 4 4.05 -9.35 19.31
C ASP A 4 2.61 -8.84 19.45
N TYR A 5 2.31 -8.07 20.51
CA TYR A 5 0.99 -7.48 20.76
C TYR A 5 0.60 -6.33 19.83
N ILE A 6 1.51 -5.81 19.00
CA ILE A 6 1.23 -4.74 18.01
C ILE A 6 1.01 -5.33 16.62
N LEU A 7 1.41 -6.58 16.38
CA LEU A 7 1.33 -7.22 15.09
C LEU A 7 -0.09 -7.73 14.82
N SER A 8 -0.72 -7.26 13.74
CA SER A 8 -2.05 -7.71 13.30
C SER A 8 -2.03 -8.48 11.97
N LEU A 9 -0.85 -8.65 11.37
CA LEU A 9 -0.63 -9.30 10.08
C LEU A 9 -1.47 -10.55 9.81
N GLU A 10 -1.38 -11.58 10.67
CA GLU A 10 -2.08 -12.86 10.45
C GLU A 10 -3.60 -12.67 10.43
N ALA A 11 -4.11 -11.79 11.29
CA ALA A 11 -5.51 -11.43 11.36
C ALA A 11 -5.95 -10.54 10.19
N ASP A 12 -5.03 -9.76 9.60
CA ASP A 12 -5.32 -8.79 8.54
C ASP A 12 -5.13 -9.36 7.13
N ARG A 13 -4.53 -10.55 6.95
CA ARG A 13 -4.25 -11.14 5.61
C ARG A 13 -5.45 -11.10 4.66
N TRP A 14 -6.65 -11.36 5.17
CA TRP A 14 -7.89 -11.37 4.38
C TRP A 14 -8.29 -9.98 3.85
N LEU A 15 -7.75 -8.89 4.41
CA LEU A 15 -7.96 -7.51 3.97
C LEU A 15 -7.10 -7.12 2.77
N PHE A 16 -6.09 -7.91 2.40
CA PHE A 16 -5.12 -7.54 1.36
C PHE A 16 -5.76 -7.01 0.07
N HIS A 17 -6.69 -7.76 -0.51
CA HIS A 17 -7.36 -7.33 -1.74
C HIS A 17 -8.21 -6.08 -1.54
N ALA A 18 -8.84 -5.93 -0.38
CA ALA A 18 -9.65 -4.76 -0.07
C ALA A 18 -8.77 -3.51 0.06
N ASP A 19 -7.62 -3.61 0.74
CA ASP A 19 -6.71 -2.48 0.92
C ASP A 19 -6.10 -2.02 -0.41
N ILE A 20 -5.69 -2.96 -1.27
CA ILE A 20 -5.24 -2.65 -2.65
C ILE A 20 -6.32 -1.90 -3.45
N LEU A 21 -7.59 -2.32 -3.36
CA LEU A 21 -8.68 -1.65 -4.07
C LEU A 21 -8.91 -0.23 -3.55
N VAL A 22 -8.86 -0.04 -2.23
CA VAL A 22 -8.97 1.28 -1.60
C VAL A 22 -7.79 2.17 -2.01
N ASP A 23 -6.56 1.65 -1.99
CA ASP A 23 -5.36 2.35 -2.43
C ASP A 23 -5.49 2.82 -3.88
N LYS A 24 -5.91 1.92 -4.79
CA LYS A 24 -6.13 2.25 -6.20
C LYS A 24 -7.18 3.36 -6.35
N ALA A 25 -8.30 3.25 -5.65
CA ALA A 25 -9.37 4.26 -5.69
C ALA A 25 -8.88 5.62 -5.16
N HIS A 26 -8.13 5.62 -4.07
CA HIS A 26 -7.57 6.82 -3.47
C HIS A 26 -6.57 7.51 -4.39
N VAL A 27 -5.64 6.76 -5.00
CA VAL A 27 -4.66 7.28 -5.97
C VAL A 27 -5.35 7.89 -7.19
N VAL A 28 -6.41 7.25 -7.71
CA VAL A 28 -7.24 7.81 -8.79
C VAL A 28 -7.83 9.14 -8.37
N MET A 29 -8.42 9.21 -7.16
CA MET A 29 -8.99 10.44 -6.62
C MET A 29 -7.94 11.55 -6.49
N LEU A 30 -6.76 11.26 -5.93
CA LEU A 30 -5.67 12.23 -5.79
C LEU A 30 -5.28 12.84 -7.13
N LYS A 31 -5.17 12.02 -8.17
CA LYS A 31 -4.90 12.47 -9.53
C LYS A 31 -6.05 13.32 -10.08
N GLU A 32 -7.30 12.93 -9.88
CA GLU A 32 -8.47 13.67 -10.37
C GLU A 32 -8.62 15.04 -9.71
N ARG A 33 -8.20 15.17 -8.45
CA ARG A 33 -8.14 16.45 -7.73
C ARG A 33 -6.90 17.28 -8.06
N GLY A 34 -5.98 16.77 -8.87
CA GLY A 34 -4.74 17.46 -9.23
C GLY A 34 -3.73 17.56 -8.10
N ILE A 35 -3.85 16.71 -7.07
CA ILE A 35 -2.95 16.68 -5.91
C ILE A 35 -1.62 16.00 -6.27
N ILE A 36 -1.69 14.98 -7.15
CA ILE A 36 -0.52 14.29 -7.69
C ILE A 36 -0.54 14.34 -9.22
N LYS A 37 0.64 14.23 -9.83
CA LYS A 37 0.79 14.24 -11.29
C LYS A 37 0.31 12.91 -11.89
N LYS A 38 -0.09 12.96 -13.17
CA LYS A 38 -0.48 11.76 -13.93
C LYS A 38 0.61 10.68 -13.92
N ALA A 39 1.89 11.07 -14.02
CA ALA A 39 3.01 10.13 -14.02
C ALA A 39 3.19 9.44 -12.66
N GLU A 40 3.07 10.19 -11.55
CA GLU A 40 3.13 9.65 -10.18
C GLU A 40 1.98 8.67 -9.95
N ALA A 41 0.75 9.06 -10.31
CA ALA A 41 -0.41 8.18 -10.20
C ALA A 41 -0.27 6.89 -11.01
N ALA A 42 0.22 6.99 -12.25
CA ALA A 42 0.45 5.81 -13.09
C ALA A 42 1.51 4.88 -12.50
N ALA A 43 2.59 5.42 -11.93
CA ALA A 43 3.63 4.61 -11.28
C ALA A 43 3.07 3.86 -10.06
N ILE A 44 2.30 4.54 -9.21
CA ILE A 44 1.68 3.92 -8.03
C ILE A 44 0.68 2.83 -8.46
N LEU A 45 -0.21 3.13 -9.41
CA LEU A 45 -1.24 2.17 -9.85
C LEU A 45 -0.64 0.92 -10.50
N ASN A 46 0.44 1.06 -11.26
CA ASN A 46 1.16 -0.09 -11.82
C ASN A 46 1.81 -0.92 -10.71
N CYS A 47 2.49 -0.28 -9.76
CA CYS A 47 3.09 -0.99 -8.62
C CYS A 47 2.04 -1.73 -7.78
N LEU A 48 0.88 -1.12 -7.52
CA LEU A 48 -0.24 -1.78 -6.82
C LEU A 48 -0.82 -2.95 -7.63
N ALA A 49 -0.80 -2.88 -8.96
CA ALA A 49 -1.21 -4.00 -9.81
C ALA A 49 -0.20 -5.16 -9.74
N ASP A 50 1.10 -4.86 -9.76
CA ASP A 50 2.16 -5.85 -9.61
C ASP A 50 2.11 -6.52 -8.23
N ILE A 51 1.85 -5.76 -7.16
CA ILE A 51 1.62 -6.28 -5.80
C ILE A 51 0.39 -7.19 -5.78
N GLU A 52 -0.72 -6.78 -6.38
CA GLU A 52 -1.95 -7.59 -6.45
C GLU A 52 -1.71 -8.91 -7.18
N GLU A 53 -0.96 -8.89 -8.29
CA GLU A 53 -0.63 -10.10 -9.07
C GLU A 53 0.23 -11.08 -8.27
N ARG A 54 1.17 -10.57 -7.45
CA ARG A 54 1.97 -11.39 -6.54
C ARG A 54 1.11 -12.09 -5.48
N GLY A 55 -0.03 -11.52 -5.08
CA GLY A 55 -1.03 -12.17 -4.22
C GLY A 55 -0.43 -12.81 -2.96
N GLU A 56 -0.68 -14.11 -2.76
CA GLU A 56 -0.16 -14.84 -1.59
C GLU A 56 1.37 -14.83 -1.49
N ASP A 57 2.11 -14.79 -2.61
CA ASP A 57 3.58 -14.71 -2.56
C ASP A 57 4.05 -13.38 -1.95
N PHE A 58 3.33 -12.28 -2.21
CA PHE A 58 3.56 -11.01 -1.53
C PHE A 58 3.28 -11.14 -0.03
N ILE A 59 2.14 -11.76 0.29
CA ILE A 59 1.68 -11.95 1.66
C ILE A 59 2.66 -12.84 2.45
N GLU A 60 3.29 -13.84 1.84
CA GLU A 60 4.23 -14.73 2.52
C GLU A 60 5.61 -14.09 2.71
N HIS A 61 6.08 -13.27 1.76
CA HIS A 61 7.46 -12.80 1.74
C HIS A 61 7.65 -11.35 2.18
N GLU A 62 6.68 -10.47 1.96
CA GLU A 62 6.82 -9.05 2.29
C GLU A 62 6.18 -8.72 3.65
N LEU A 63 5.01 -9.28 3.94
CA LEU A 63 4.25 -8.94 5.15
C LEU A 63 5.01 -9.22 6.45
N SER A 64 5.79 -10.30 6.51
CA SER A 64 6.52 -10.70 7.73
C SER A 64 7.48 -9.64 8.29
N ALA A 65 7.87 -8.65 7.47
CA ALA A 65 8.74 -7.56 7.85
C ALA A 65 8.02 -6.33 8.44
N TYR A 66 6.68 -6.31 8.41
CA TYR A 66 5.85 -5.14 8.75
C TYR A 66 4.88 -5.43 9.89
N GLU A 67 4.17 -4.41 10.38
CA GLU A 67 3.24 -4.58 11.52
C GLU A 67 1.85 -5.08 11.05
N ASP A 68 1.45 -4.70 9.84
CA ASP A 68 0.15 -4.98 9.25
C ASP A 68 0.20 -4.92 7.71
N VAL A 69 -0.93 -5.27 7.08
CA VAL A 69 -1.05 -5.32 5.61
C VAL A 69 -0.87 -3.94 4.97
N HIS A 70 -1.42 -2.90 5.60
CA HIS A 70 -1.40 -1.54 5.06
C HIS A 70 0.02 -0.99 4.97
N THR A 71 0.76 -1.08 6.06
CA THR A 71 2.16 -0.64 6.15
C THR A 71 3.07 -1.45 5.23
N ALA A 72 2.76 -2.73 4.98
CA ALA A 72 3.52 -3.54 4.01
C ALA A 72 3.32 -3.06 2.58
N ILE A 73 2.08 -2.83 2.14
CA ILE A 73 1.78 -2.34 0.78
C ILE A 73 2.46 -0.97 0.57
N GLU A 74 2.25 -0.02 1.49
CA GLU A 74 2.87 1.30 1.45
C GLU A 74 4.39 1.22 1.33
N SER A 75 5.01 0.40 2.19
CA SER A 75 6.46 0.28 2.23
C SER A 75 7.03 -0.30 0.94
N VAL A 76 6.35 -1.28 0.34
CA VAL A 76 6.77 -1.83 -0.95
C VAL A 76 6.59 -0.79 -2.06
N VAL A 77 5.48 -0.06 -2.10
CA VAL A 77 5.29 1.02 -3.08
C VAL A 77 6.43 2.04 -2.98
N ILE A 78 6.71 2.56 -1.79
CA ILE A 78 7.80 3.52 -1.57
C ILE A 78 9.17 2.94 -1.99
N ARG A 79 9.43 1.66 -1.67
CA ARG A 79 10.68 0.98 -2.02
C ARG A 79 10.87 0.85 -3.53
N GLU A 80 9.82 0.51 -4.28
CA GLU A 80 9.90 0.26 -5.72
C GLU A 80 9.92 1.55 -6.56
N ILE A 81 9.16 2.58 -6.17
CA ILE A 81 9.01 3.81 -6.99
C ILE A 81 9.58 5.08 -6.35
N GLY A 82 10.14 4.97 -5.15
CA GLY A 82 10.76 6.06 -4.40
C GLY A 82 9.76 6.90 -3.59
N GLU A 83 10.27 7.52 -2.52
CA GLU A 83 9.48 8.27 -1.54
C GLU A 83 8.72 9.47 -2.15
N ASP A 84 9.34 10.18 -3.10
CA ASP A 84 8.75 11.36 -3.75
C ASP A 84 7.44 11.06 -4.51
N ALA A 85 7.33 9.85 -5.08
CA ALA A 85 6.16 9.40 -5.81
C ALA A 85 5.27 8.51 -4.94
N GLY A 86 5.83 7.46 -4.34
CA GLY A 86 5.11 6.49 -3.52
C GLY A 86 4.51 7.08 -2.25
N GLY A 87 5.26 7.91 -1.53
CA GLY A 87 4.81 8.54 -0.28
C GLY A 87 3.61 9.46 -0.48
N ARG A 88 3.37 9.96 -1.70
CA ARG A 88 2.19 10.80 -1.99
C ARG A 88 0.87 10.04 -1.91
N MET A 89 0.90 8.70 -1.98
CA MET A 89 -0.29 7.85 -1.81
C MET A 89 -1.01 8.13 -0.48
N HIS A 90 -0.29 8.53 0.57
CA HIS A 90 -0.87 8.79 1.91
C HIS A 90 -1.48 10.18 2.05
N THR A 91 -1.39 11.02 1.01
CA THR A 91 -1.91 12.38 1.08
C THR A 91 -3.42 12.36 1.35
N GLY A 92 -3.85 12.99 2.44
CA GLY A 92 -5.26 13.14 2.75
C GLY A 92 -5.99 11.85 3.15
N ARG A 93 -5.26 10.83 3.63
CA ARG A 93 -5.83 9.61 4.20
C ARG A 93 -5.32 9.38 5.62
N SER A 94 -6.19 8.90 6.50
CA SER A 94 -5.84 8.31 7.78
C SER A 94 -6.10 6.80 7.74
N ARG A 95 -5.40 6.04 8.57
CA ARG A 95 -5.66 4.60 8.75
C ARG A 95 -7.05 4.32 9.34
N ASN A 96 -7.66 5.30 9.99
CA ASN A 96 -8.98 5.15 10.61
C ASN A 96 -10.15 5.30 9.63
N ASP A 97 -9.91 5.89 8.45
CA ASP A 97 -10.94 6.16 7.44
C ASP A 97 -11.27 4.89 6.64
#